data_AF-A0A482YZH8-F1
#
_entry.id   AF-A0A482YZH8-F1
#
_cell.length_a   1.000
_cell.length_b   1.000
_cell.length_c   1.000
_cell.angle_alpha   90.00
_cell.angle_beta   90.00
_cell.angle_gamma   90.00
#
_symmetry.space_group_name_H-M   'P 1'
#
loop_
_entity.id
_entity.type
_entity.pdbx_description
1 polymer ?
#
loop_
_entity_poly.entity_id
_entity_poly.type
_entity_poly.pdbx_seq_one_letter_code
_entity_poly.pdbx_strand_id
1 'polypeptide(L)'
;MNQVKNDFFCMKRLLLLSLLFLFATPSVANEQIRLYKQYLVGMPKTFLQKAHALEDCSERYEQGTLCLQKHSLAGESAELAFRFLSDRLVSVVLMMPLNDVGKIKKMFHVLKTQFDLVLIEDGANKFDILEVSANTFNKDEFTKMIAEFENEAYQKYNIKYTFISKDEFVIQSRKSRKFSDIFKDAPLKMRAATYNVGRKDGQVIGTISFIVPGITEEYLDQNPIAEDF
;
A
#
# COMPACT_ATOMS: atom_id res chain seq x y z
N MET A 1 7.42 -37.59 -74.51
CA MET A 1 6.25 -38.13 -73.80
C MET A 1 6.65 -38.35 -72.34
N ASN A 2 6.07 -37.54 -71.44
CA ASN A 2 5.95 -37.67 -69.97
C ASN A 2 7.26 -37.58 -69.13
N GLN A 3 7.59 -36.54 -68.34
CA GLN A 3 6.91 -35.89 -67.19
C GLN A 3 6.61 -36.94 -66.08
N VAL A 4 7.04 -36.89 -64.80
CA VAL A 4 7.13 -35.85 -63.74
C VAL A 4 8.05 -36.45 -62.62
N LYS A 5 9.19 -35.86 -62.22
CA LYS A 5 9.46 -34.89 -61.11
C LYS A 5 8.97 -35.25 -59.69
N ASN A 6 9.89 -35.07 -58.73
CA ASN A 6 9.71 -34.78 -57.31
C ASN A 6 9.22 -35.90 -56.39
N ASP A 7 10.10 -36.35 -55.50
CA ASP A 7 9.77 -36.62 -54.08
C ASP A 7 11.05 -36.96 -53.30
N PHE A 8 11.89 -35.96 -53.00
CA PHE A 8 13.00 -36.17 -52.05
C PHE A 8 13.42 -34.93 -51.26
N PHE A 9 12.60 -33.87 -51.25
CA PHE A 9 13.02 -32.55 -50.73
C PHE A 9 12.14 -31.94 -49.62
N CYS A 10 11.31 -32.72 -48.94
CA CYS A 10 10.38 -32.17 -47.94
C CYS A 10 10.36 -32.93 -46.59
N MET A 11 11.51 -33.33 -46.04
CA MET A 11 11.51 -33.94 -44.69
C MET A 11 12.73 -33.63 -43.81
N LYS A 12 13.58 -32.67 -44.22
CA LYS A 12 14.77 -32.26 -43.44
C LYS A 12 14.79 -30.80 -42.98
N ARG A 13 13.78 -30.00 -43.37
CA ARG A 13 13.61 -28.60 -42.91
C ARG A 13 12.50 -28.40 -41.86
N LEU A 14 11.70 -29.42 -41.57
CA LEU A 14 10.65 -29.34 -40.53
C LEU A 14 11.10 -29.73 -39.12
N LEU A 15 12.30 -30.31 -38.97
CA LEU A 15 12.82 -30.72 -37.65
C LEU A 15 13.62 -29.62 -36.93
N LEU A 16 13.85 -28.46 -37.56
CA LEU A 16 14.61 -27.34 -36.98
C LEU A 16 13.74 -26.21 -36.40
N LEU A 17 12.41 -26.26 -36.58
CA LEU A 17 11.49 -25.28 -35.98
C LEU A 17 10.85 -25.74 -34.66
N SER A 18 10.95 -27.02 -34.29
CA SER A 18 10.34 -27.55 -33.06
C SER A 18 11.22 -27.42 -31.81
N LEU A 19 12.52 -27.10 -31.96
CA LEU A 19 13.44 -26.99 -30.82
C LEU A 19 13.51 -25.59 -30.19
N LEU A 20 12.83 -24.59 -30.77
CA LEU A 20 12.84 -23.19 -30.28
C LEU A 20 11.70 -22.85 -29.32
N PHE A 21 10.80 -23.79 -29.00
CA PHE A 21 9.67 -23.57 -28.10
C PHE A 21 9.90 -24.05 -26.65
N LEU A 22 11.07 -24.61 -26.31
CA LEU A 22 11.33 -25.21 -24.99
C LEU A 22 11.95 -24.26 -23.95
N PHE A 23 12.12 -22.97 -24.26
CA PHE A 23 12.62 -21.97 -23.30
C PHE A 23 11.67 -20.79 -23.08
N ALA A 24 10.37 -20.97 -23.30
CA ALA A 24 9.38 -20.09 -22.70
C ALA A 24 9.24 -20.48 -21.23
N THR A 25 10.23 -20.13 -20.39
CA THR A 25 9.95 -20.00 -18.96
C THR A 25 8.81 -18.99 -18.86
N PRO A 26 7.70 -19.29 -18.17
CA PRO A 26 6.74 -18.25 -17.86
C PRO A 26 7.55 -17.17 -17.15
N SER A 27 7.70 -16.01 -17.79
CA SER A 27 8.06 -14.81 -17.07
C SER A 27 6.93 -14.68 -16.05
N VAL A 28 7.21 -15.05 -14.81
CA VAL A 28 6.37 -14.66 -13.70
C VAL A 28 6.53 -13.15 -13.71
N ALA A 29 5.64 -12.46 -14.44
CA ALA A 29 5.49 -11.04 -14.31
C ALA A 29 5.16 -10.83 -12.85
N ASN A 30 6.19 -10.50 -12.07
CA ASN A 30 6.03 -10.34 -10.64
C ASN A 30 5.03 -9.21 -10.46
N GLU A 31 3.87 -9.55 -9.89
CA GLU A 31 2.74 -8.64 -9.83
C GLU A 31 3.15 -7.44 -8.97
N GLN A 32 3.34 -6.30 -9.63
CA GLN A 32 3.88 -5.10 -9.02
C GLN A 32 2.99 -4.63 -7.86
N ILE A 33 3.58 -4.47 -6.68
CA ILE A 33 2.82 -4.14 -5.48
C ILE A 33 2.60 -2.63 -5.38
N ARG A 34 1.34 -2.21 -5.43
CA ARG A 34 0.95 -0.80 -5.46
C ARG A 34 0.77 -0.22 -4.07
N LEU A 35 1.53 0.83 -3.74
CA LEU A 35 1.40 1.58 -2.49
C LEU A 35 0.22 2.55 -2.56
N TYR A 36 0.24 3.44 -3.55
CA TYR A 36 -0.74 4.52 -3.69
C TYR A 36 -0.82 4.99 -5.14
N LYS A 37 -2.03 5.08 -5.72
CA LYS A 37 -2.25 5.43 -7.14
C LYS A 37 -1.24 4.71 -8.03
N GLN A 38 -0.44 5.41 -8.85
CA GLN A 38 0.55 4.80 -9.74
C GLN A 38 1.86 4.34 -9.06
N TYR A 39 2.08 4.65 -7.78
CA TYR A 39 3.35 4.40 -7.11
C TYR A 39 3.45 2.98 -6.58
N LEU A 40 4.54 2.32 -6.93
CA LEU A 40 4.79 0.91 -6.69
C LEU A 40 5.96 0.73 -5.73
N VAL A 41 5.91 -0.30 -4.91
CA VAL A 41 7.07 -0.73 -4.13
C VAL A 41 8.24 -1.02 -5.07
N GLY A 42 9.44 -0.57 -4.71
CA GLY A 42 10.65 -0.82 -5.49
C GLY A 42 10.93 0.23 -6.57
N MET A 43 10.01 1.18 -6.81
CA MET A 43 10.22 2.22 -7.82
C MET A 43 11.49 3.03 -7.52
N PRO A 44 12.43 3.18 -8.47
CA PRO A 44 13.67 3.90 -8.22
C PRO A 44 13.44 5.37 -7.87
N LYS A 45 14.20 5.89 -6.91
CA LYS A 45 14.19 7.32 -6.53
C LYS A 45 14.49 8.22 -7.73
N THR A 46 15.48 7.83 -8.55
CA THR A 46 15.87 8.51 -9.80
C THR A 46 14.70 8.64 -10.76
N PHE A 47 13.90 7.59 -10.92
CA PHE A 47 12.71 7.61 -11.76
C PHE A 47 11.69 8.63 -11.27
N LEU A 48 11.39 8.63 -9.97
CA LEU A 48 10.45 9.60 -9.39
C LEU A 48 10.94 11.05 -9.53
N GLN A 49 12.25 11.29 -9.38
CA GLN A 49 12.86 12.60 -9.57
C GLN A 49 12.83 13.09 -11.03
N LYS A 50 12.87 12.18 -12.00
CA LYS A 50 12.68 12.51 -13.43
C LYS A 50 11.21 12.83 -13.74
N ALA A 51 10.28 12.07 -13.15
CA ALA A 51 8.85 12.18 -13.41
C ALA A 51 8.19 13.39 -12.74
N HIS A 52 8.76 13.88 -11.64
CA HIS A 52 8.14 14.89 -10.79
C HIS A 52 9.16 15.94 -10.32
N ALA A 53 8.70 17.19 -10.16
CA ALA A 53 9.45 18.21 -9.46
C ALA A 53 9.37 17.94 -7.95
N LEU A 54 10.34 17.18 -7.43
CA LEU A 54 10.41 16.80 -6.04
C LEU A 54 11.35 17.71 -5.25
N GLU A 55 10.97 18.02 -4.01
CA GLU A 55 11.82 18.71 -3.04
C GLU A 55 12.29 17.76 -1.94
N ASP A 56 13.45 18.05 -1.35
CA ASP A 56 13.86 17.37 -0.12
C ASP A 56 12.99 17.85 1.04
N CYS A 57 12.33 16.91 1.73
CA CYS A 57 11.49 17.19 2.88
C CYS A 57 11.92 16.37 4.11
N SER A 58 13.20 16.01 4.17
CA SER A 58 13.79 15.18 5.23
C SER A 58 13.54 15.71 6.63
N GLU A 59 13.64 17.03 6.82
CA GLU A 59 13.40 17.68 8.13
C GLU A 59 11.98 17.46 8.66
N ARG A 60 11.00 17.20 7.78
CA ARG A 60 9.59 17.06 8.16
C ARG A 60 9.16 15.62 8.40
N TYR A 61 9.88 14.64 7.84
CA TYR A 61 9.57 13.22 7.93
C TYR A 61 10.75 12.41 8.45
N GLU A 62 11.67 12.06 7.56
CA GLU A 62 12.89 11.33 7.86
C GLU A 62 13.93 11.57 6.75
N GLN A 63 15.20 11.31 7.07
CA GLN A 63 16.31 11.50 6.15
C GLN A 63 16.08 10.80 4.79
N GLY A 64 16.26 11.55 3.70
CA GLY A 64 16.16 11.06 2.33
C GLY A 64 14.75 11.06 1.74
N THR A 65 13.74 11.55 2.49
CA THR A 65 12.35 11.68 2.00
C THR A 65 12.25 12.78 0.95
N LEU A 66 11.58 12.49 -0.16
CA LEU A 66 11.28 13.47 -1.21
C LEU A 66 9.80 13.77 -1.26
N CYS A 67 9.42 15.03 -1.45
CA CYS A 67 8.04 15.46 -1.46
C CYS A 67 7.59 16.02 -2.82
N LEU A 68 6.37 15.67 -3.20
CA LEU A 68 5.62 16.28 -4.28
C LEU A 68 4.54 17.20 -3.69
N GLN A 69 4.63 18.48 -4.07
CA GLN A 69 3.68 19.51 -3.69
C GLN A 69 2.40 19.48 -4.54
N LYS A 70 1.36 20.18 -4.08
CA LYS A 70 0.09 20.41 -4.80
C LYS A 70 -0.63 19.12 -5.21
N HIS A 71 -0.50 18.06 -4.41
CA HIS A 71 -1.27 16.85 -4.59
C HIS A 71 -2.67 17.01 -3.97
N SER A 72 -3.59 16.11 -4.30
CA SER A 72 -4.89 16.08 -3.64
C SER A 72 -5.42 14.67 -3.44
N LEU A 73 -6.16 14.50 -2.34
CA LEU A 73 -6.92 13.30 -2.01
C LEU A 73 -8.36 13.71 -1.69
N ALA A 74 -9.30 13.19 -2.47
CA ALA A 74 -10.72 13.49 -2.35
C ALA A 74 -11.04 15.00 -2.26
N GLY A 75 -10.29 15.83 -3.00
CA GLY A 75 -10.45 17.28 -3.05
C GLY A 75 -9.80 18.05 -1.91
N GLU A 76 -9.18 17.39 -0.93
CA GLU A 76 -8.33 18.07 0.06
C GLU A 76 -6.90 18.22 -0.47
N SER A 77 -6.30 19.38 -0.23
CA SER A 77 -4.88 19.62 -0.54
C SER A 77 -4.02 18.69 0.30
N ALA A 78 -3.05 18.06 -0.36
CA ALA A 78 -2.11 17.16 0.28
C ALA A 78 -0.70 17.42 -0.26
N GLU A 79 0.27 17.23 0.61
CA GLU A 79 1.63 16.91 0.20
C GLU A 79 1.77 15.39 0.11
N LEU A 80 2.52 14.93 -0.88
CA LEU A 80 2.85 13.52 -1.04
C LEU A 80 4.34 13.31 -0.78
N ALA A 81 4.69 12.57 0.27
CA ALA A 81 6.05 12.25 0.64
C ALA A 81 6.40 10.80 0.26
N PHE A 82 7.54 10.62 -0.39
CA PHE A 82 8.10 9.35 -0.82
C PHE A 82 9.24 8.95 0.10
N ARG A 83 9.12 7.79 0.74
CA ARG A 83 10.15 7.22 1.63
C ARG A 83 10.84 6.05 0.95
N PHE A 84 12.17 6.02 1.09
CA PHE A 84 13.03 5.12 0.35
C PHE A 84 13.84 4.23 1.28
N LEU A 85 14.08 3.00 0.83
CA LEU A 85 15.08 2.10 1.40
C LEU A 85 16.06 1.76 0.27
N SER A 86 17.34 2.06 0.44
CA SER A 86 18.37 1.82 -0.59
C SER A 86 17.95 2.39 -1.95
N ASP A 87 17.49 3.65 -1.96
CA ASP A 87 16.96 4.41 -3.11
C ASP A 87 15.76 3.78 -3.85
N ARG A 88 15.04 2.85 -3.21
CA ARG A 88 13.83 2.22 -3.74
C ARG A 88 12.62 2.58 -2.90
N LEU A 89 11.50 2.92 -3.55
CA LEU A 89 10.29 3.35 -2.87
C LEU A 89 9.70 2.23 -1.99
N VAL A 90 9.48 2.50 -0.71
CA VAL A 90 8.88 1.53 0.23
C VAL A 90 7.63 2.05 0.93
N SER A 91 7.45 3.37 1.00
CA SER A 91 6.25 3.97 1.56
C SER A 91 5.89 5.28 0.87
N VAL A 92 4.59 5.52 0.77
CA VAL A 92 4.02 6.80 0.35
C VAL A 92 3.21 7.36 1.51
N VAL A 93 3.46 8.62 1.86
CA VAL A 93 2.79 9.31 2.94
C VAL A 93 2.08 10.54 2.38
N LEU A 94 0.81 10.75 2.74
CA LEU A 94 0.11 12.00 2.51
C LEU A 94 0.04 12.80 3.79
N MET A 95 0.37 14.08 3.73
CA MET A 95 0.14 15.03 4.82
C MET A 95 -0.85 16.09 4.38
N MET A 96 -1.85 16.34 5.22
CA MET A 96 -2.98 17.21 4.90
C MET A 96 -3.34 18.07 6.11
N PRO A 97 -3.61 19.38 5.92
CA PRO A 97 -4.25 20.18 6.96
C PRO A 97 -5.73 19.78 7.08
N LEU A 98 -6.14 19.32 8.25
CA LEU A 98 -7.48 18.82 8.53
C LEU A 98 -8.15 19.67 9.62
N ASN A 99 -8.47 20.91 9.26
CA ASN A 99 -8.90 21.94 10.20
C ASN A 99 -10.26 21.69 10.87
N ASP A 100 -10.99 20.64 10.47
CA ASP A 100 -12.27 20.26 11.05
C ASP A 100 -12.49 18.74 11.05
N VAL A 101 -13.39 18.28 11.94
CA VAL A 101 -13.72 16.85 12.12
C VAL A 101 -14.40 16.25 10.89
N GLY A 102 -15.12 17.05 10.10
CA GLY A 102 -15.75 16.59 8.86
C GLY A 102 -14.72 16.10 7.85
N LYS A 103 -13.62 16.85 7.67
CA LYS A 103 -12.49 16.44 6.82
C LYS A 103 -11.80 15.18 7.35
N ILE A 104 -11.67 15.04 8.67
CA ILE A 104 -11.10 13.84 9.28
C ILE A 104 -11.94 12.61 8.94
N LYS A 105 -13.25 12.67 9.19
CA LYS A 105 -14.20 11.59 8.87
C LYS A 105 -14.24 11.28 7.37
N LYS A 106 -14.12 12.30 6.52
CA LYS A 106 -14.02 12.14 5.06
C LYS A 106 -12.81 11.29 4.68
N MET A 107 -11.63 11.54 5.24
CA MET A 107 -10.42 10.75 4.96
C MET A 107 -10.55 9.31 5.45
N PHE A 108 -11.11 9.11 6.64
CA PHE A 108 -11.43 7.77 7.15
C PHE A 108 -12.33 7.00 6.17
N HIS A 109 -13.38 7.64 5.66
CA HIS A 109 -14.30 7.02 4.71
C HIS A 109 -13.63 6.69 3.37
N VAL A 110 -12.76 7.58 2.87
CA VAL A 110 -11.95 7.33 1.67
C VAL A 110 -11.10 6.07 1.83
N LEU A 111 -10.42 5.90 2.97
CA LEU A 111 -9.61 4.70 3.23
C LEU A 111 -10.46 3.43 3.32
N LYS A 112 -11.63 3.52 3.95
CA LYS A 112 -12.59 2.41 4.09
C LYS A 112 -13.12 1.86 2.76
N THR A 113 -12.94 2.57 1.65
CA THR A 113 -13.26 2.05 0.32
C THR A 113 -12.35 0.88 -0.09
N GLN A 114 -11.05 0.94 0.24
CA GLN A 114 -10.04 -0.03 -0.19
C GLN A 114 -9.44 -0.87 0.95
N PHE A 115 -9.62 -0.44 2.20
CA PHE A 115 -9.02 -1.07 3.36
C PHE A 115 -10.05 -1.35 4.45
N ASP A 116 -9.79 -2.39 5.24
CA ASP A 116 -10.53 -2.74 6.46
C ASP A 116 -9.80 -2.37 7.74
N LEU A 117 -10.58 -1.85 8.70
CA LEU A 117 -10.08 -1.27 9.93
C LEU A 117 -9.76 -2.41 10.89
N VAL A 118 -8.59 -2.37 11.50
CA VAL A 118 -8.14 -3.40 12.45
C VAL A 118 -7.79 -2.84 13.83
N LEU A 119 -7.51 -1.55 13.93
CA LEU A 119 -7.13 -0.90 15.19
C LEU A 119 -7.49 0.58 15.17
N ILE A 120 -7.97 1.08 16.31
CA ILE A 120 -8.07 2.51 16.62
C ILE A 120 -7.21 2.79 17.86
N GLU A 121 -6.48 3.89 17.87
CA GLU A 121 -5.65 4.32 18.99
C GLU A 121 -5.92 5.81 19.27
N ASP A 122 -5.90 6.23 20.53
CA ASP A 122 -6.04 7.64 20.96
C ASP A 122 -4.79 8.15 21.71
N GLY A 123 -3.67 7.44 21.55
CA GLY A 123 -2.38 7.66 22.22
C GLY A 123 -2.22 6.88 23.52
N ALA A 124 -3.26 6.77 24.35
CA ALA A 124 -3.18 6.05 25.63
C ALA A 124 -3.82 4.67 25.55
N ASN A 125 -4.92 4.57 24.78
CA ASN A 125 -5.78 3.41 24.68
C ASN A 125 -5.75 2.85 23.25
N LYS A 126 -6.16 1.58 23.15
CA LYS A 126 -6.28 0.85 21.90
C LYS A 126 -7.64 0.17 21.85
N PHE A 127 -8.32 0.33 20.73
CA PHE A 127 -9.53 -0.39 20.38
C PHE A 127 -9.20 -1.41 19.29
N ASP A 128 -8.93 -2.65 19.71
CA ASP A 128 -8.62 -3.75 18.81
C ASP A 128 -9.91 -4.31 18.21
N ILE A 129 -10.10 -4.08 16.91
CA ILE A 129 -11.33 -4.46 16.21
C ILE A 129 -11.53 -5.98 16.23
N LEU A 130 -10.45 -6.76 16.10
CA LEU A 130 -10.55 -8.21 16.07
C LEU A 130 -10.90 -8.77 17.45
N GLU A 131 -10.23 -8.29 18.48
CA GLU A 131 -10.48 -8.73 19.86
C GLU A 131 -11.89 -8.36 20.32
N VAL A 132 -12.32 -7.12 20.10
CA VAL A 132 -13.64 -6.67 20.56
C VAL A 132 -14.74 -7.35 19.75
N SER A 133 -14.58 -7.51 18.43
CA SER A 133 -15.58 -8.19 17.60
C SER A 133 -15.75 -9.68 17.96
N ALA A 134 -14.69 -10.36 18.38
CA ALA A 134 -14.76 -11.74 18.82
C ALA A 134 -15.53 -11.92 20.15
N ASN A 135 -15.56 -10.87 20.97
CA ASN A 135 -16.20 -10.87 22.30
C ASN A 135 -17.58 -10.19 22.31
N THR A 136 -17.99 -9.54 21.22
CA THR A 136 -19.25 -8.78 21.13
C THR A 136 -20.15 -9.37 20.05
N PHE A 137 -21.25 -10.02 20.46
CA PHE A 137 -22.20 -10.63 19.54
C PHE A 137 -23.22 -9.64 18.98
N ASN A 138 -23.40 -8.48 19.62
CA ASN A 138 -24.34 -7.45 19.22
C ASN A 138 -23.66 -6.38 18.34
N LYS A 139 -24.12 -6.27 17.09
CA LYS A 139 -23.58 -5.31 16.12
C LYS A 139 -23.82 -3.85 16.51
N ASP A 140 -24.96 -3.54 17.13
CA ASP A 140 -25.29 -2.16 17.53
C ASP A 140 -24.42 -1.72 18.70
N GLU A 141 -24.20 -2.63 19.66
CA GLU A 141 -23.27 -2.43 20.77
C GLU A 141 -21.83 -2.22 20.27
N PHE A 142 -21.38 -3.07 19.34
CA PHE A 142 -20.06 -2.93 18.72
C PHE A 142 -19.88 -1.58 18.01
N THR A 143 -20.90 -1.15 17.25
CA THR A 143 -20.89 0.14 16.56
C THR A 143 -20.88 1.31 17.54
N LYS A 144 -21.64 1.19 18.63
CA LYS A 144 -21.69 2.19 19.70
C LYS A 144 -20.33 2.34 20.37
N MET A 145 -19.65 1.25 20.70
CA MET A 145 -18.31 1.29 21.32
C MET A 145 -17.27 1.98 20.42
N ILE A 146 -17.30 1.72 19.11
CA ILE A 146 -16.44 2.44 18.16
C ILE A 146 -16.75 3.93 18.18
N ALA A 147 -18.03 4.31 18.10
CA ALA A 147 -18.44 5.71 18.07
C ALA A 147 -18.05 6.46 19.36
N GLU A 148 -18.17 5.82 20.52
CA GLU A 148 -17.74 6.37 21.81
C GLU A 148 -16.22 6.60 21.83
N PHE A 149 -15.42 5.61 21.44
CA PHE A 149 -13.96 5.74 21.37
C PHE A 149 -13.54 6.88 20.43
N GLU A 150 -14.14 6.94 19.23
CA GLU A 150 -13.83 7.97 18.24
C GLU A 150 -14.20 9.39 18.72
N ASN A 151 -15.37 9.54 19.36
CA ASN A 151 -15.82 10.85 19.83
C ASN A 151 -14.85 11.46 20.85
N GLU A 152 -14.34 10.66 21.77
CA GLU A 152 -13.35 11.12 22.76
C GLU A 152 -12.02 11.51 22.10
N ALA A 153 -11.55 10.70 21.15
CA ALA A 153 -10.29 10.92 20.47
C ALA A 153 -10.34 12.12 19.51
N TYR A 154 -11.47 12.37 18.84
CA TYR A 154 -11.68 13.54 17.98
C TYR A 154 -11.63 14.86 18.76
N GLN A 155 -12.15 14.90 19.98
CA GLN A 155 -12.08 16.11 20.83
C GLN A 155 -10.64 16.52 21.14
N LYS A 156 -9.73 15.54 21.21
CA LYS A 156 -8.30 15.75 21.49
C LYS A 156 -7.47 15.92 20.22
N TYR A 157 -8.04 15.69 19.03
CA TYR A 157 -7.31 15.57 17.77
C TYR A 157 -6.11 14.62 17.88
N ASN A 158 -6.30 13.51 18.58
CA ASN A 158 -5.30 12.48 18.75
C ASN A 158 -5.97 11.15 18.47
N ILE A 159 -6.04 10.80 17.19
CA ILE A 159 -6.64 9.55 16.75
C ILE A 159 -5.80 8.94 15.65
N LYS A 160 -5.55 7.65 15.76
CA LYS A 160 -4.85 6.86 14.76
C LYS A 160 -5.66 5.62 14.42
N TYR A 161 -5.82 5.40 13.13
CA TYR A 161 -6.44 4.22 12.58
C TYR A 161 -5.39 3.38 11.87
N THR A 162 -5.44 2.07 12.07
CA THR A 162 -4.68 1.13 11.24
C THR A 162 -5.63 0.28 10.44
N PHE A 163 -5.36 0.20 9.14
CA PHE A 163 -6.13 -0.57 8.19
C PHE A 163 -5.23 -1.56 7.44
N ILE A 164 -5.81 -2.65 6.97
CA ILE A 164 -5.22 -3.61 6.03
C ILE A 164 -6.10 -3.74 4.79
N SER A 165 -5.55 -4.18 3.66
CA SER A 165 -6.32 -4.30 2.43
C SER A 165 -7.48 -5.31 2.58
N LYS A 166 -8.62 -5.04 1.93
CA LYS A 166 -9.86 -5.83 2.14
C LYS A 166 -9.73 -7.31 1.78
N ASP A 167 -8.97 -7.59 0.73
CA ASP A 167 -8.62 -8.95 0.29
C ASP A 167 -7.89 -9.73 1.38
N GLU A 168 -6.96 -9.08 2.07
CA GLU A 168 -6.21 -9.68 3.17
C GLU A 168 -7.00 -9.70 4.48
N PHE A 169 -7.88 -8.73 4.72
CA PHE A 169 -8.67 -8.67 5.96
C PHE A 169 -9.46 -9.95 6.19
N VAL A 170 -10.11 -10.51 5.16
CA VAL A 170 -10.89 -11.75 5.29
C VAL A 170 -10.01 -12.93 5.75
N ILE A 171 -8.78 -13.00 5.26
CA ILE A 171 -7.84 -14.07 5.59
C ILE A 171 -7.25 -13.83 6.99
N GLN A 172 -6.75 -12.63 7.25
CA GLN A 172 -6.04 -12.29 8.49
C GLN A 172 -6.98 -12.25 9.70
N SER A 173 -8.21 -11.75 9.56
CA SER A 173 -9.20 -11.72 10.66
C SER A 173 -9.65 -13.11 11.12
N ARG A 174 -9.56 -14.13 10.25
CA ARG A 174 -9.85 -15.53 10.61
C ARG A 174 -8.70 -16.22 11.33
N LYS A 175 -7.46 -15.82 11.00
CA LYS A 175 -6.23 -16.39 11.58
C LYS A 175 -5.84 -15.71 12.89
N SER A 176 -6.16 -14.42 13.01
CA SER A 176 -5.73 -13.56 14.10
C SER A 176 -6.85 -13.35 15.11
N ARG A 177 -6.53 -13.41 16.40
CA ARG A 177 -7.48 -13.08 17.49
C ARG A 177 -7.37 -11.62 17.94
N LYS A 178 -6.26 -10.97 17.62
CA LYS A 178 -5.91 -9.59 17.97
C LYS A 178 -4.99 -8.98 16.92
N PHE A 179 -4.95 -7.66 16.87
CA PHE A 179 -4.12 -6.85 15.98
C PHE A 179 -2.65 -7.27 15.97
N SER A 180 -2.06 -7.59 17.12
CA SER A 180 -0.63 -7.93 17.22
C SER A 180 -0.24 -9.17 16.41
N ASP A 181 -1.21 -9.99 16.04
CA ASP A 181 -0.97 -11.22 15.28
C ASP A 181 -1.04 -10.99 13.77
N ILE A 182 -1.72 -9.94 13.30
CA ILE A 182 -1.92 -9.64 11.87
C ILE A 182 -0.60 -9.46 11.12
N PHE A 183 0.40 -8.83 11.76
CA PHE A 183 1.62 -8.41 11.09
C PHE A 183 2.82 -9.35 11.28
N LYS A 184 2.70 -10.41 12.10
CA LYS A 184 3.81 -11.32 12.39
C LYS A 184 4.29 -12.08 11.14
N ASP A 185 3.33 -12.55 10.34
CA ASP A 185 3.56 -13.27 9.09
C ASP A 185 2.83 -12.56 7.93
N ALA A 186 2.92 -11.23 7.91
CA ALA A 186 2.27 -10.40 6.91
C ALA A 186 2.64 -10.88 5.48
N PRO A 187 1.65 -11.28 4.65
CA PRO A 187 1.93 -11.67 3.28
C PRO A 187 2.65 -10.56 2.51
N LEU A 188 3.54 -10.93 1.59
CA LEU A 188 4.32 -9.98 0.78
C LEU A 188 3.45 -8.96 0.03
N LYS A 189 2.20 -9.30 -0.30
CA LYS A 189 1.27 -8.42 -1.01
C LYS A 189 0.29 -7.69 -0.10
N MET A 190 0.31 -7.96 1.21
CA MET A 190 -0.59 -7.31 2.14
C MET A 190 -0.26 -5.82 2.24
N ARG A 191 -1.22 -4.98 1.88
CA ARG A 191 -1.08 -3.54 2.02
C ARG A 191 -1.68 -3.09 3.33
N ALA A 192 -1.04 -2.13 3.97
CA ALA A 192 -1.58 -1.48 5.14
C ALA A 192 -1.60 0.03 4.95
N ALA A 193 -2.55 0.67 5.61
CA ALA A 193 -2.64 2.12 5.68
C ALA A 193 -2.75 2.53 7.15
N THR A 194 -1.95 3.48 7.59
CA THR A 194 -2.13 4.12 8.90
C THR A 194 -2.58 5.56 8.68
N TYR A 195 -3.70 5.94 9.29
CA TYR A 195 -4.21 7.30 9.26
C TYR A 195 -4.13 7.90 10.66
N ASN A 196 -3.21 8.84 10.85
CA ASN A 196 -3.00 9.54 12.09
C ASN A 196 -3.52 10.97 11.98
N VAL A 197 -4.19 11.46 13.02
CA VAL A 197 -4.57 12.87 13.19
C VAL A 197 -3.92 13.35 14.46
N GLY A 198 -3.18 14.45 14.34
CA GLY A 198 -2.45 15.07 15.43
C GLY A 198 -2.43 16.59 15.30
N ARG A 199 -1.82 17.25 16.29
CA ARG A 199 -1.48 18.67 16.21
C ARG A 199 0.01 18.86 15.98
N LYS A 200 0.37 19.71 15.02
CA LYS A 200 1.73 20.17 14.78
C LYS A 200 1.70 21.68 14.59
N ASP A 201 2.52 22.39 15.36
CA ASP A 201 2.62 23.87 15.32
C ASP A 201 1.26 24.59 15.42
N GLY A 202 0.38 24.06 16.28
CA GLY A 202 -0.97 24.60 16.49
C GLY A 202 -2.01 24.22 15.42
N GLN A 203 -1.61 23.54 14.35
CA GLN A 203 -2.49 23.10 13.27
C GLN A 203 -2.86 21.63 13.41
N VAL A 204 -4.09 21.28 13.05
CA VAL A 204 -4.55 19.88 12.98
C VAL A 204 -4.09 19.30 11.65
N ILE A 205 -3.24 18.28 11.73
CA ILE A 205 -2.65 17.61 10.57
C ILE A 205 -3.09 16.16 10.54
N GLY A 206 -3.54 15.71 9.38
CA GLY A 206 -3.72 14.31 9.05
C GLY A 206 -2.53 13.76 8.29
N THR A 207 -2.06 12.58 8.66
CA THR A 207 -1.03 11.84 7.95
C THR A 207 -1.56 10.46 7.58
N ILE A 208 -1.54 10.12 6.29
CA ILE A 208 -1.89 8.79 5.80
C ILE A 208 -0.63 8.15 5.24
N SER A 209 -0.13 7.08 5.87
CA SER A 209 0.98 6.29 5.34
C SER A 209 0.47 5.01 4.72
N PHE A 210 0.89 4.73 3.48
CA PHE A 210 0.71 3.46 2.81
C PHE A 210 2.02 2.67 2.85
N ILE A 211 1.92 1.41 3.25
CA ILE A 211 3.05 0.48 3.35
C ILE A 211 2.64 -0.91 2.88
N VAL A 212 3.64 -1.76 2.70
CA VAL A 212 3.49 -3.19 2.52
C VAL A 212 4.36 -3.85 3.60
N PRO A 213 3.77 -4.31 4.72
CA PRO A 213 4.55 -4.69 5.90
C PRO A 213 5.51 -5.86 5.66
N GLY A 214 5.21 -6.74 4.71
CA GLY A 214 6.06 -7.88 4.36
C GLY A 214 7.28 -7.53 3.50
N ILE A 215 7.44 -6.28 3.04
CA ILE A 215 8.57 -5.92 2.17
C ILE A 215 9.87 -5.90 2.97
N THR A 216 10.85 -6.65 2.47
CA THR A 216 12.22 -6.70 2.98
C THR A 216 13.19 -6.16 1.93
N GLU A 217 14.42 -5.86 2.35
CA GLU A 217 15.49 -5.50 1.41
C GLU A 217 15.79 -6.63 0.43
N GLU A 218 15.79 -7.88 0.90
CA GLU A 218 15.94 -9.07 0.05
C GLU A 218 14.87 -9.14 -1.06
N TYR A 219 13.60 -8.84 -0.75
CA TYR A 219 12.55 -8.77 -1.76
C TYR A 219 12.86 -7.71 -2.82
N LEU A 220 13.33 -6.53 -2.42
CA LEU A 220 13.66 -5.44 -3.34
C LEU A 220 14.83 -5.79 -4.25
N ASP A 221 15.82 -6.53 -3.74
CA ASP A 221 16.97 -7.00 -4.51
C ASP A 221 16.59 -8.07 -5.54
N GLN A 222 15.68 -8.98 -5.18
CA GLN A 222 15.18 -10.03 -6.07
C GLN A 222 14.20 -9.51 -7.14
N ASN A 223 13.62 -8.32 -6.94
CA ASN A 223 12.54 -7.79 -7.77
C ASN A 223 12.80 -6.34 -8.20
N PRO A 224 13.89 -6.07 -8.94
CA PRO A 224 14.17 -4.73 -9.43
C PRO A 224 13.08 -4.29 -10.41
N ILE A 225 12.57 -3.07 -10.22
CA ILE A 225 11.75 -2.41 -11.23
C ILE A 225 12.72 -1.84 -12.28
N ALA A 226 12.77 -2.47 -13.45
CA ALA A 226 13.58 -1.99 -14.57
C ALA A 226 13.19 -0.55 -14.94
N GLU A 227 14.19 0.29 -15.21
CA GLU A 227 14.01 1.68 -15.68
C GLU A 227 13.57 1.76 -17.15
N ASP A 228 12.98 0.70 -17.72
CA ASP A 228 12.62 0.64 -19.14
C ASP A 228 11.35 1.46 -19.42
N PHE A 229 11.46 2.79 -19.34
CA PHE A 229 10.49 3.77 -19.86
C PHE A 229 11.19 5.00 -20.43
#